data_AF-A0A2E0W5L5-F1
#
_entry.id   AF-A0A2E0W5L5-F1
#
_cell.length_a   1.000
_cell.length_b   1.000
_cell.length_c   1.000
_cell.angle_alpha   90.00
_cell.angle_beta   90.00
_cell.angle_gamma   90.00
#
_symmetry.space_group_name_H-M   'P 1'
#
loop_
_entity.id
_entity.type
_entity.pdbx_description
1 polymer ?
#
loop_
_entity_poly.entity_id
_entity_poly.type
_entity_poly.pdbx_seq_one_letter_code
_entity_poly.pdbx_strand_id
1 'polypeptide(L)'
;MFNYNIFFNYTTYNEWLNYAIGIDDKTALCIEPNGNATVHGTGTVEIFYHDQPVDSYDPFEFEWGYPNYYTMPGMKTAKLTNGWGFNLISQELSNIPDSAIPFNVSYQTVLENLPKTNFVLTANDKFNSFKSSLDTAFTLTNCSSIVIITHNGVNNSDLTNYLSSVNINYSEIILTTEALNNSEYSAILNNSDFIIFSGNDLELFSSLKDNSTQLGNVFNNKINEKTFIFFIGNSGKIAGKNYVDNTDNNSLAAYRGLLQLKDGLGIYNNMIFQPGLFDDDDLSENRTTAVTWGLMRSRGVLGIYSYSDQNLYFDINKMTVEILGKSNNPLIIIDNSTSTYLDSSNVAASGSYPRNSAALVGVTYAMSNDIKYFKLDRHRFSTLTSVEDKSDQKIPNQFYLENNYPNPFNPATTIEFSVPASSENNLVSLKIYDVLGNEVANLVNEQKSPGNYKVNFNAKNLSSGIYFYILRFNNSSITKKMVLLK
;
A
#
# COMPACT_ATOMS: atom_id res chain seq x y z
N MET A 1 0.77 3.61 -20.03
CA MET A 1 1.44 3.92 -18.75
C MET A 1 2.97 3.90 -18.81
N PHE A 2 3.62 3.31 -19.83
CA PHE A 2 5.08 3.39 -19.99
C PHE A 2 5.44 3.45 -21.47
N ASN A 3 5.53 4.65 -22.07
CA ASN A 3 5.80 4.77 -23.51
C ASN A 3 7.28 4.64 -23.86
N TYR A 4 8.20 4.80 -22.90
CA TYR A 4 9.64 4.59 -23.11
C TYR A 4 10.31 4.10 -21.83
N ASN A 5 10.56 2.80 -21.73
CA ASN A 5 11.41 2.22 -20.68
C ASN A 5 12.84 2.14 -21.17
N ILE A 6 13.77 2.80 -20.48
CA ILE A 6 15.20 2.62 -20.72
C ILE A 6 15.77 1.83 -19.55
N PHE A 7 16.32 0.66 -19.86
CA PHE A 7 17.04 -0.16 -18.88
C PHE A 7 18.51 0.21 -18.92
N PHE A 8 19.06 0.60 -17.77
CA PHE A 8 20.48 0.88 -17.62
C PHE A 8 21.09 -0.08 -16.62
N ASN A 9 22.19 -0.70 -17.01
CA ASN A 9 23.04 -1.46 -16.11
C ASN A 9 24.24 -0.57 -15.76
N TYR A 10 24.37 -0.20 -14.48
CA TYR A 10 25.56 0.49 -14.01
C TYR A 10 26.46 -0.52 -13.31
N THR A 11 27.61 -0.82 -13.91
CA THR A 11 28.59 -1.74 -13.34
C THR A 11 29.63 -0.95 -12.57
N THR A 12 29.59 -1.01 -11.25
CA THR A 12 30.78 -0.69 -10.45
C THR A 12 31.57 -1.98 -10.22
N TYR A 13 32.85 -1.86 -9.88
CA TYR A 13 33.82 -2.97 -9.86
C TYR A 13 33.45 -4.20 -9.00
N ASN A 14 32.32 -4.24 -8.27
CA ASN A 14 31.87 -5.40 -7.51
C ASN A 14 30.34 -5.62 -7.38
N GLU A 15 29.46 -4.75 -7.89
CA GLU A 15 28.00 -4.91 -7.75
C GLU A 15 27.24 -4.42 -8.99
N TRP A 16 26.20 -5.16 -9.38
CA TRP A 16 25.27 -4.80 -10.45
C TRP A 16 24.09 -4.02 -9.86
N LEU A 17 24.06 -2.70 -10.07
CA LEU A 17 22.86 -1.91 -9.83
C LEU A 17 22.08 -1.81 -11.15
N ASN A 18 20.91 -2.45 -11.17
CA ASN A 18 20.00 -2.39 -12.30
C ASN A 18 18.94 -1.33 -12.02
N TYR A 19 18.83 -0.36 -12.92
CA TYR A 19 17.79 0.67 -12.87
C TYR A 19 16.84 0.47 -14.04
N ALA A 20 15.54 0.55 -13.76
CA ALA A 20 14.54 0.82 -14.78
C ALA A 20 14.16 2.29 -14.68
N ILE A 21 14.25 3.02 -15.80
CA ILE A 21 13.95 4.45 -15.83
C ILE A 21 12.81 4.70 -16.82
N GLY A 22 11.71 5.23 -16.29
CA GLY A 22 10.59 5.78 -17.06
C GLY A 22 10.74 7.30 -17.18
N ILE A 23 10.58 7.83 -18.40
CA ILE A 23 10.69 9.27 -18.66
C ILE A 23 9.42 9.73 -19.39
N ASP A 24 8.72 10.70 -18.80
CA ASP A 24 7.53 11.29 -19.41
C ASP A 24 7.85 12.14 -20.64
N ASP A 25 6.85 12.33 -21.50
CA ASP A 25 6.93 13.23 -22.64
C ASP A 25 7.41 14.63 -22.27
N LYS A 26 8.29 15.20 -23.10
CA LYS A 26 8.92 16.52 -22.90
C LYS A 26 9.68 16.62 -21.57
N THR A 27 10.24 15.49 -21.13
CA THR A 27 11.10 15.38 -19.94
C THR A 27 12.40 14.70 -20.35
N ALA A 28 13.48 15.00 -19.64
CA ALA A 28 14.80 14.43 -19.87
C ALA A 28 15.48 14.14 -18.53
N LEU A 29 16.26 13.07 -18.51
CA LEU A 29 17.21 12.78 -17.44
C LEU A 29 18.62 12.99 -17.98
N CYS A 30 19.31 14.04 -17.50
CA CYS A 30 20.67 14.35 -17.91
C CYS A 30 21.66 13.70 -16.94
N ILE A 31 22.41 12.71 -17.42
CA ILE A 31 23.32 11.90 -16.59
C ILE A 31 24.78 12.31 -16.87
N GLU A 32 25.50 12.69 -15.84
CA GLU A 32 26.93 12.98 -15.87
C GLU A 32 27.79 11.71 -15.70
N PRO A 33 29.08 11.72 -16.13
CA PRO A 33 29.97 10.57 -15.96
C PRO A 33 30.17 10.09 -14.51
N ASN A 34 29.97 10.97 -13.54
CA ASN A 34 30.04 10.67 -12.10
C ASN A 34 28.74 10.02 -11.55
N GLY A 35 27.76 9.76 -12.42
CA GLY A 35 26.46 9.18 -12.05
C GLY A 35 25.42 10.18 -11.55
N ASN A 36 25.74 11.47 -11.41
CA ASN A 36 24.75 12.50 -11.09
C ASN A 36 23.75 12.63 -12.24
N ALA A 37 22.49 12.40 -11.95
CA ALA A 37 21.40 12.57 -12.90
C ALA A 37 20.50 13.73 -12.47
N THR A 38 20.18 14.66 -13.38
CA THR A 38 19.26 15.79 -13.10
C THR A 38 18.05 15.72 -14.03
N VAL A 39 16.87 15.94 -13.46
CA VAL A 39 15.60 15.95 -14.20
C VAL A 39 15.36 17.33 -14.81
N HIS A 40 15.02 17.36 -16.09
CA HIS A 40 14.61 18.55 -16.82
C HIS A 40 13.29 18.34 -17.55
N GLY A 41 12.50 19.39 -17.70
CA GLY A 41 11.30 19.37 -18.53
C GLY A 41 10.00 19.48 -17.74
N THR A 42 8.94 18.84 -18.24
CA THR A 42 7.58 19.20 -17.83
C THR A 42 6.76 18.07 -17.20
N GLY A 43 7.27 16.83 -17.24
CA GLY A 43 6.70 15.67 -16.59
C GLY A 43 7.58 15.14 -15.47
N THR A 44 7.57 13.83 -15.30
CA THR A 44 8.33 13.11 -14.27
C THR A 44 9.35 12.15 -14.86
N VAL A 45 10.38 11.87 -14.08
CA VAL A 45 11.28 10.72 -14.27
C VAL A 45 11.07 9.77 -13.11
N GLU A 46 10.76 8.51 -13.40
CA GLU A 46 10.60 7.44 -12.42
C GLU A 46 11.80 6.52 -12.49
N ILE A 47 12.61 6.50 -11.44
CA ILE A 47 13.80 5.64 -11.31
C ILE A 47 13.46 4.52 -10.34
N PHE A 48 13.33 3.30 -10.85
CA PHE A 48 13.08 2.10 -10.06
C PHE A 48 14.38 1.42 -9.69
N TYR A 49 14.51 1.03 -8.41
CA TYR A 49 15.71 0.42 -7.85
C TYR A 49 15.39 -0.45 -6.62
N HIS A 50 16.36 -1.26 -6.20
CA HIS A 50 16.34 -2.00 -4.94
C HIS A 50 17.44 -1.48 -4.01
N ASP A 51 17.19 -1.54 -2.70
CA ASP A 51 18.19 -1.21 -1.67
C ASP A 51 19.31 -2.26 -1.58
N GLN A 52 19.09 -3.44 -2.16
CA GLN A 52 19.99 -4.59 -2.15
C GLN A 52 20.00 -5.25 -3.53
N PRO A 53 21.07 -5.98 -3.91
CA PRO A 53 21.08 -6.78 -5.13
C PRO A 53 19.89 -7.74 -5.17
N VAL A 54 19.30 -7.93 -6.37
CA VAL A 54 18.07 -8.71 -6.62
C VAL A 54 18.13 -10.12 -6.00
N ASP A 55 19.34 -10.70 -5.89
CA ASP A 55 19.61 -12.03 -5.31
C ASP A 55 19.24 -12.18 -3.81
N SER A 56 18.88 -11.08 -3.13
CA SER A 56 18.51 -11.05 -1.70
C SER A 56 17.01 -10.85 -1.43
N TYR A 57 16.23 -10.50 -2.44
CA TYR A 57 14.78 -10.46 -2.35
C TYR A 57 14.24 -11.86 -2.64
N ASP A 58 13.24 -12.28 -1.86
CA ASP A 58 12.54 -13.56 -2.04
C ASP A 58 12.25 -13.74 -3.54
N PRO A 59 12.82 -14.76 -4.21
CA PRO A 59 12.77 -14.86 -5.65
C PRO A 59 11.32 -14.74 -6.07
N PHE A 60 11.09 -14.00 -7.17
CA PHE A 60 9.89 -14.17 -7.99
C PHE A 60 9.49 -15.64 -7.91
N GLU A 61 8.37 -15.96 -7.27
CA GLU A 61 7.84 -17.32 -7.27
C GLU A 61 7.37 -17.61 -8.70
N PHE A 62 8.34 -17.83 -9.58
CA PHE A 62 8.14 -18.32 -10.91
C PHE A 62 7.98 -19.82 -10.76
N GLU A 63 6.75 -20.28 -10.48
CA GLU A 63 6.45 -21.70 -10.59
C GLU A 63 6.66 -22.11 -12.05
N TRP A 64 7.71 -22.90 -12.30
CA TRP A 64 7.98 -23.51 -13.60
C TRP A 64 6.77 -24.38 -14.01
N GLY A 65 5.91 -23.84 -14.87
CA GLY A 65 4.65 -24.46 -15.29
C GLY A 65 3.47 -23.49 -15.35
N TYR A 66 3.55 -22.35 -14.66
CA TYR A 66 2.55 -21.28 -14.68
C TYR A 66 3.20 -19.94 -15.09
N PRO A 67 3.45 -19.70 -16.39
CA PRO A 67 4.22 -18.54 -16.89
C PRO A 67 3.55 -17.17 -16.68
N ASN A 68 2.43 -17.09 -15.95
CA ASN A 68 1.57 -15.92 -15.90
C ASN A 68 1.41 -15.31 -14.50
N TYR A 69 2.01 -15.87 -13.45
CA TYR A 69 1.87 -15.32 -12.09
C TYR A 69 3.21 -14.80 -11.55
N TYR A 70 3.19 -13.59 -10.99
CA TYR A 70 4.33 -12.95 -10.36
C TYR A 70 3.88 -12.10 -9.17
N THR A 71 4.77 -11.98 -8.21
CA THR A 71 4.68 -11.02 -7.10
C THR A 71 6.00 -10.27 -7.04
N MET A 72 5.94 -8.94 -7.10
CA MET A 72 7.09 -8.05 -6.94
C MET A 72 6.89 -7.24 -5.65
N PRO A 73 7.38 -7.73 -4.50
CA PRO A 73 7.32 -6.97 -3.27
C PRO A 73 8.48 -5.95 -3.22
N GLY A 74 8.19 -4.73 -2.78
CA GLY A 74 9.24 -3.87 -2.24
C GLY A 74 10.14 -3.17 -3.26
N MET A 75 9.67 -2.89 -4.48
CA MET A 75 10.45 -2.15 -5.47
C MET A 75 10.43 -0.65 -5.14
N LYS A 76 11.60 -0.07 -4.82
CA LYS A 76 11.67 1.36 -4.51
C LYS A 76 11.71 2.20 -5.78
N THR A 77 11.18 3.41 -5.66
CA THR A 77 11.13 4.38 -6.75
C THR A 77 11.50 5.76 -6.26
N ALA A 78 12.31 6.45 -7.05
CA ALA A 78 12.45 7.89 -6.99
C ALA A 78 11.68 8.48 -8.18
N LYS A 79 10.48 9.00 -7.91
CA LYS A 79 9.70 9.76 -8.89
C LYS A 79 10.04 11.23 -8.71
N LEU A 80 10.64 11.82 -9.73
CA LEU A 80 11.31 13.11 -9.65
C LEU A 80 10.74 14.08 -10.70
N THR A 81 10.63 15.36 -10.33
CA THR A 81 10.20 16.45 -11.21
C THR A 81 11.39 17.34 -11.59
N ASN A 82 11.17 18.29 -12.49
CA ASN A 82 12.20 19.22 -12.96
C ASN A 82 12.99 19.88 -11.81
N GLY A 83 14.31 19.80 -11.89
CA GLY A 83 15.26 20.36 -10.93
C GLY A 83 15.82 19.33 -9.95
N TRP A 84 15.09 18.25 -9.65
CA TRP A 84 15.58 17.19 -8.78
C TRP A 84 16.81 16.49 -9.35
N GLY A 85 17.76 16.20 -8.48
CA GLY A 85 18.94 15.39 -8.78
C GLY A 85 18.94 14.06 -8.03
N PHE A 86 19.45 13.01 -8.66
CA PHE A 86 19.63 11.68 -8.08
C PHE A 86 20.92 11.06 -8.60
N ASN A 87 21.81 10.65 -7.69
CA ASN A 87 23.04 9.98 -8.08
C ASN A 87 22.80 8.47 -8.26
N LEU A 88 22.95 7.97 -9.48
CA LEU A 88 22.68 6.57 -9.84
C LEU A 88 23.70 5.56 -9.26
N ILE A 89 24.76 6.03 -8.60
CA ILE A 89 25.78 5.15 -7.99
C ILE A 89 25.55 5.06 -6.48
N SER A 90 25.44 6.21 -5.82
CA SER A 90 25.27 6.33 -4.37
C SER A 90 23.81 6.28 -3.91
N GLN A 91 22.84 6.43 -4.83
CA GLN A 91 21.41 6.59 -4.57
C GLN A 91 21.08 7.83 -3.70
N GLU A 92 21.98 8.82 -3.68
CA GLU A 92 21.80 10.06 -2.94
C GLU A 92 21.02 11.10 -3.75
N LEU A 93 20.14 11.83 -3.07
CA LEU A 93 19.44 12.98 -3.63
C LEU A 93 20.34 14.22 -3.68
N SER A 94 20.16 15.03 -4.71
CA SER A 94 20.74 16.37 -4.83
C SER A 94 19.72 17.34 -5.43
N ASN A 95 19.99 18.65 -5.36
CA ASN A 95 19.10 19.68 -5.91
C ASN A 95 17.63 19.54 -5.47
N ILE A 96 17.41 19.18 -4.21
CA ILE A 96 16.06 19.07 -3.62
C ILE A 96 15.39 20.45 -3.69
N PRO A 97 14.26 20.63 -4.39
CA PRO A 97 13.59 21.92 -4.49
C PRO A 97 13.03 22.40 -3.15
N ASP A 98 12.95 23.71 -2.96
CA ASP A 98 12.38 24.33 -1.73
C ASP A 98 10.92 23.93 -1.47
N SER A 99 10.19 23.52 -2.51
CA SER A 99 8.80 23.02 -2.41
C SER A 99 8.70 21.58 -1.89
N ALA A 100 9.83 20.87 -1.79
CA ALA A 100 9.92 19.54 -1.24
C ALA A 100 9.87 19.59 0.29
N ILE A 101 8.95 18.82 0.87
CA ILE A 101 8.76 18.75 2.31
C ILE A 101 9.18 17.36 2.77
N PRO A 102 9.99 17.25 3.85
CA PRO A 102 10.26 15.96 4.48
C PRO A 102 8.97 15.20 4.78
N PHE A 103 9.01 13.90 4.48
CA PHE A 103 7.94 12.98 4.77
C PHE A 103 8.50 11.85 5.62
N ASN A 104 7.82 11.58 6.73
CA ASN A 104 8.13 10.49 7.61
C ASN A 104 6.82 10.12 8.30
N VAL A 105 6.40 8.88 8.13
CA VAL A 105 5.23 8.34 8.80
C VAL A 105 5.71 7.24 9.73
N SER A 106 5.42 7.39 11.02
CA SER A 106 5.77 6.36 11.97
C SER A 106 4.89 5.12 11.75
N TYR A 107 5.46 3.94 12.03
CA TYR A 107 4.69 2.69 12.04
C TYR A 107 3.42 2.80 12.91
N GLN A 108 3.52 3.47 14.05
CA GLN A 108 2.39 3.71 14.94
C GLN A 108 1.28 4.53 14.25
N THR A 109 1.66 5.55 13.48
CA THR A 109 0.70 6.37 12.71
C THR A 109 -0.01 5.55 11.63
N VAL A 110 0.68 4.60 11.00
CA VAL A 110 0.05 3.66 10.06
C VAL A 110 -1.01 2.83 10.79
N LEU A 111 -0.64 2.21 11.92
CA LEU A 111 -1.55 1.36 12.69
C LEU A 111 -2.78 2.11 13.22
N GLU A 112 -2.61 3.34 13.69
CA GLU A 112 -3.71 4.19 14.18
C GLU A 112 -4.72 4.59 13.10
N ASN A 113 -4.33 4.45 11.84
CA ASN A 113 -5.13 4.85 10.69
C ASN A 113 -5.57 3.66 9.82
N LEU A 114 -5.50 2.43 10.33
CA LEU A 114 -6.08 1.25 9.67
C LEU A 114 -7.58 1.43 9.39
N PRO A 115 -8.15 0.66 8.45
CA PRO A 115 -9.56 0.80 8.12
C PRO A 115 -10.49 0.56 9.32
N LYS A 116 -11.54 1.36 9.43
CA LYS A 116 -12.50 1.29 10.54
C LYS A 116 -13.44 0.10 10.46
N THR A 117 -13.74 -0.37 9.26
CA THR A 117 -14.65 -1.48 9.00
C THR A 117 -14.17 -2.32 7.81
N ASN A 118 -14.72 -3.51 7.65
CA ASN A 118 -14.55 -4.33 6.45
C ASN A 118 -15.27 -3.69 5.27
N PHE A 119 -14.63 -3.67 4.11
CA PHE A 119 -15.25 -3.14 2.92
C PHE A 119 -14.75 -3.76 1.62
N VAL A 120 -15.56 -3.67 0.58
CA VAL A 120 -15.19 -4.06 -0.79
C VAL A 120 -15.16 -2.83 -1.69
N LEU A 121 -14.16 -2.76 -2.55
CA LEU A 121 -14.07 -1.79 -3.64
C LEU A 121 -14.18 -2.54 -4.96
N THR A 122 -15.16 -2.23 -5.80
CA THR A 122 -15.19 -2.74 -7.17
C THR A 122 -14.52 -1.76 -8.12
N ALA A 123 -13.75 -2.27 -9.08
CA ALA A 123 -13.13 -1.44 -10.11
C ALA A 123 -14.03 -1.21 -11.34
N ASN A 124 -15.31 -1.57 -11.23
CA ASN A 124 -16.28 -1.53 -12.32
C ASN A 124 -17.71 -1.36 -11.77
N ASP A 125 -18.56 -0.68 -12.53
CA ASP A 125 -19.94 -0.35 -12.18
C ASP A 125 -20.98 -1.28 -12.84
N LYS A 126 -20.56 -2.17 -13.75
CA LYS A 126 -21.45 -3.16 -14.38
C LYS A 126 -21.78 -4.28 -13.39
N PHE A 127 -23.06 -4.52 -13.16
CA PHE A 127 -23.52 -5.55 -12.21
C PHE A 127 -22.83 -6.91 -12.36
N ASN A 128 -22.70 -7.40 -13.61
CA ASN A 128 -22.09 -8.70 -13.88
C ASN A 128 -20.59 -8.79 -13.52
N SER A 129 -19.85 -7.68 -13.44
CA SER A 129 -18.42 -7.71 -13.09
C SER A 129 -18.16 -7.85 -11.60
N PHE A 130 -19.14 -7.51 -10.75
CA PHE A 130 -18.97 -7.59 -9.29
C PHE A 130 -19.94 -8.56 -8.61
N LYS A 131 -20.88 -9.17 -9.34
CA LYS A 131 -21.85 -10.12 -8.78
C LYS A 131 -21.18 -11.22 -7.94
N SER A 132 -20.15 -11.90 -8.44
CA SER A 132 -19.47 -12.98 -7.71
C SER A 132 -18.81 -12.50 -6.41
N SER A 133 -18.25 -11.29 -6.42
CA SER A 133 -17.67 -10.65 -5.24
C SER A 133 -18.75 -10.24 -4.24
N LEU A 134 -19.93 -9.83 -4.71
CA LEU A 134 -21.09 -9.55 -3.87
C LEU A 134 -21.60 -10.85 -3.20
N ASP A 135 -21.69 -11.95 -3.94
CA ASP A 135 -22.08 -13.27 -3.41
C ASP A 135 -21.10 -13.74 -2.31
N THR A 136 -19.81 -13.49 -2.53
CA THR A 136 -18.76 -13.77 -1.56
C THR A 136 -18.91 -12.87 -0.32
N ALA A 137 -19.15 -11.57 -0.51
CA ALA A 137 -19.37 -10.64 0.60
C ALA A 137 -20.57 -11.05 1.47
N PHE A 138 -21.69 -11.46 0.88
CA PHE A 138 -22.86 -11.94 1.62
C PHE A 138 -22.56 -13.19 2.44
N THR A 139 -21.76 -14.11 1.89
CA THR A 139 -21.32 -15.31 2.60
C THR A 139 -20.44 -14.96 3.80
N LEU A 140 -19.59 -13.94 3.68
CA LEU A 140 -18.69 -13.49 4.75
C LEU A 140 -19.43 -12.76 5.89
N THR A 141 -20.50 -12.01 5.58
CA THR A 141 -21.18 -11.15 6.56
C THR A 141 -22.43 -11.78 7.18
N ASN A 142 -22.98 -12.83 6.57
CA ASN A 142 -24.30 -13.39 6.95
C ASN A 142 -25.38 -12.29 7.09
N CYS A 143 -25.40 -11.35 6.14
CA CYS A 143 -26.25 -10.16 6.22
C CYS A 143 -27.73 -10.49 5.97
N SER A 144 -28.62 -9.84 6.70
CA SER A 144 -30.07 -10.04 6.60
C SER A 144 -30.83 -8.82 6.05
N SER A 145 -30.22 -7.64 6.16
CA SER A 145 -30.78 -6.35 5.75
C SER A 145 -29.72 -5.48 5.09
N ILE A 146 -29.98 -5.04 3.86
CA ILE A 146 -29.11 -4.16 3.08
C ILE A 146 -29.72 -2.77 2.97
N VAL A 147 -28.87 -1.74 3.03
CA VAL A 147 -29.22 -0.41 2.54
C VAL A 147 -28.37 -0.03 1.35
N ILE A 148 -29.00 0.42 0.28
CA ILE A 148 -28.33 0.98 -0.89
C ILE A 148 -28.38 2.50 -0.76
N ILE A 149 -27.22 3.11 -0.58
CA ILE A 149 -27.05 4.56 -0.63
C ILE A 149 -26.74 4.94 -2.08
N THR A 150 -27.63 5.72 -2.67
CA THR A 150 -27.59 6.11 -4.09
C THR A 150 -27.90 7.60 -4.25
N HIS A 151 -27.93 8.11 -5.48
CA HIS A 151 -28.38 9.46 -5.78
C HIS A 151 -29.33 9.46 -6.99
N ASN A 152 -29.94 10.61 -7.26
CA ASN A 152 -30.83 10.77 -8.40
C ASN A 152 -30.11 10.44 -9.72
N GLY A 153 -30.78 9.67 -10.59
CA GLY A 153 -30.28 9.32 -11.93
C GLY A 153 -29.51 7.99 -12.01
N VAL A 154 -29.27 7.31 -10.89
CA VAL A 154 -28.64 5.98 -10.88
C VAL A 154 -29.71 4.91 -11.12
N ASN A 155 -29.45 3.97 -12.03
CA ASN A 155 -30.30 2.80 -12.23
C ASN A 155 -29.73 1.60 -11.45
N ASN A 156 -30.42 1.18 -10.40
CA ASN A 156 -30.06 0.03 -9.59
C ASN A 156 -30.86 -1.25 -9.94
N SER A 157 -31.61 -1.28 -11.05
CA SER A 157 -32.54 -2.38 -11.36
C SER A 157 -31.88 -3.76 -11.35
N ASP A 158 -30.68 -3.91 -11.91
CA ASP A 158 -30.00 -5.21 -11.95
C ASP A 158 -29.62 -5.68 -10.54
N LEU A 159 -29.14 -4.75 -9.70
CA LEU A 159 -28.81 -5.02 -8.30
C LEU A 159 -30.07 -5.39 -7.51
N THR A 160 -31.14 -4.58 -7.58
CA THR A 160 -32.35 -4.81 -6.78
C THR A 160 -33.14 -6.03 -7.24
N ASN A 161 -33.18 -6.32 -8.55
CA ASN A 161 -33.70 -7.57 -9.08
C ASN A 161 -32.91 -8.77 -8.57
N TYR A 162 -31.59 -8.66 -8.52
CA TYR A 162 -30.74 -9.71 -7.98
C TYR A 162 -30.99 -9.94 -6.49
N LEU A 163 -30.99 -8.89 -5.66
CA LEU A 163 -31.26 -8.98 -4.23
C LEU A 163 -32.62 -9.65 -3.95
N SER A 164 -33.64 -9.27 -4.73
CA SER A 164 -34.96 -9.90 -4.68
C SER A 164 -34.90 -11.39 -5.04
N SER A 165 -34.13 -11.77 -6.07
CA SER A 165 -33.99 -13.16 -6.50
C SER A 165 -33.32 -14.08 -5.48
N VAL A 166 -32.48 -13.52 -4.60
CA VAL A 166 -31.83 -14.23 -3.49
C VAL A 166 -32.49 -14.01 -2.14
N ASN A 167 -33.70 -13.43 -2.12
CA ASN A 167 -34.51 -13.15 -0.94
C ASN A 167 -33.79 -12.31 0.14
N ILE A 168 -32.96 -11.35 -0.27
CA ILE A 168 -32.34 -10.40 0.64
C ILE A 168 -33.22 -9.15 0.74
N ASN A 169 -33.56 -8.76 1.97
CA ASN A 169 -34.28 -7.52 2.22
C ASN A 169 -33.36 -6.33 1.95
N TYR A 170 -33.87 -5.34 1.23
CA TYR A 170 -33.14 -4.11 0.95
C TYR A 170 -34.02 -2.86 1.08
N SER A 171 -33.37 -1.72 1.28
CA SER A 171 -33.98 -0.39 1.20
C SER A 171 -33.05 0.53 0.43
N GLU A 172 -33.60 1.51 -0.28
CA GLU A 172 -32.81 2.52 -1.00
C GLU A 172 -32.92 3.88 -0.30
N ILE A 173 -31.77 4.50 -0.04
CA ILE A 173 -31.65 5.88 0.39
C ILE A 173 -31.14 6.68 -0.81
N ILE A 174 -32.02 7.46 -1.42
CA ILE A 174 -31.64 8.43 -2.44
C ILE A 174 -31.13 9.67 -1.71
N LEU A 175 -29.81 9.81 -1.69
CA LEU A 175 -29.14 10.89 -0.99
C LEU A 175 -29.44 12.22 -1.67
N THR A 176 -29.78 13.21 -0.85
CA THR A 176 -30.04 14.62 -1.16
C THR A 176 -29.74 15.43 0.11
N THR A 177 -29.71 16.76 0.02
CA THR A 177 -29.55 17.61 1.21
C THR A 177 -30.68 17.40 2.25
N GLU A 178 -31.90 17.07 1.80
CA GLU A 178 -33.02 16.76 2.68
C GLU A 178 -32.88 15.38 3.33
N ALA A 179 -32.44 14.38 2.55
CA ALA A 179 -32.21 13.02 3.02
C ALA A 179 -31.23 12.96 4.21
N LEU A 180 -30.24 13.86 4.26
CA LEU A 180 -29.27 13.94 5.35
C LEU A 180 -29.91 14.21 6.73
N ASN A 181 -31.08 14.84 6.76
CA ASN A 181 -31.81 15.14 7.99
C ASN A 181 -33.15 14.40 8.09
N ASN A 182 -33.32 13.34 7.29
CA ASN A 182 -34.52 12.51 7.30
C ASN A 182 -34.42 11.42 8.37
N SER A 183 -35.36 11.41 9.32
CA SER A 183 -35.39 10.46 10.43
C SER A 183 -35.72 9.02 10.01
N GLU A 184 -36.52 8.84 8.96
CA GLU A 184 -36.86 7.52 8.42
C GLU A 184 -35.63 6.89 7.76
N TYR A 185 -34.92 7.64 6.92
CA TYR A 185 -33.66 7.18 6.32
C TYR A 185 -32.58 6.88 7.38
N SER A 186 -32.52 7.71 8.42
CA SER A 186 -31.64 7.47 9.56
C SER A 186 -31.98 6.16 10.27
N ALA A 187 -33.27 5.84 10.46
CA ALA A 187 -33.72 4.58 11.04
C ALA A 187 -33.43 3.37 10.14
N ILE A 188 -33.66 3.50 8.82
CA ILE A 188 -33.33 2.48 7.82
C ILE A 188 -31.84 2.14 7.88
N LEU A 189 -30.97 3.15 7.82
CA LEU A 189 -29.52 2.96 7.88
C LEU A 189 -29.11 2.32 9.21
N ASN A 190 -29.65 2.80 10.33
CA ASN A 190 -29.33 2.27 11.66
C ASN A 190 -29.60 0.76 11.78
N ASN A 191 -30.72 0.30 11.20
CA ASN A 191 -31.18 -1.08 11.25
C ASN A 191 -30.60 -1.98 10.14
N SER A 192 -29.70 -1.46 9.30
CA SER A 192 -29.05 -2.23 8.24
C SER A 192 -27.79 -2.95 8.74
N ASP A 193 -27.48 -4.12 8.17
CA ASP A 193 -26.26 -4.88 8.50
C ASP A 193 -25.13 -4.62 7.47
N PHE A 194 -25.52 -4.09 6.31
CA PHE A 194 -24.68 -4.04 5.13
C PHE A 194 -25.05 -2.81 4.30
N ILE A 195 -24.05 -2.01 3.94
CA ILE A 195 -24.23 -0.77 3.19
C ILE A 195 -23.65 -0.94 1.79
N ILE A 196 -24.44 -0.66 0.76
CA ILE A 196 -23.96 -0.59 -0.62
C ILE A 196 -23.96 0.86 -1.06
N PHE A 197 -22.84 1.36 -1.58
CA PHE A 197 -22.79 2.62 -2.32
C PHE A 197 -22.89 2.36 -3.81
N SER A 198 -23.88 2.98 -4.46
CA SER A 198 -24.10 2.87 -5.91
C SER A 198 -24.29 4.25 -6.53
N GLY A 199 -23.41 4.64 -7.45
CA GLY A 199 -23.46 5.93 -8.12
C GLY A 199 -22.10 6.60 -8.25
N ASN A 200 -22.13 7.83 -8.77
CA ASN A 200 -20.94 8.63 -9.10
C ASN A 200 -20.96 10.07 -8.57
N ASP A 201 -21.99 10.48 -7.82
CA ASP A 201 -21.98 11.75 -7.08
C ASP A 201 -21.20 11.63 -5.76
N LEU A 202 -19.87 11.67 -5.90
CA LEU A 202 -18.92 11.45 -4.80
C LEU A 202 -18.96 12.55 -3.75
N GLU A 203 -19.26 13.78 -4.16
CA GLU A 203 -19.35 14.93 -3.26
C GLU A 203 -20.58 14.81 -2.37
N LEU A 204 -21.73 14.43 -2.96
CA LEU A 204 -22.94 14.15 -2.21
C LEU A 204 -22.75 12.97 -1.26
N PHE A 205 -22.15 11.86 -1.69
CA PHE A 205 -21.87 10.75 -0.78
C PHE A 205 -20.95 11.15 0.37
N SER A 206 -19.93 11.96 0.09
CA SER A 206 -18.97 12.42 1.11
C SER A 206 -19.61 13.31 2.18
N SER A 207 -20.79 13.89 1.92
CA SER A 207 -21.57 14.63 2.93
C SER A 207 -21.99 13.77 4.13
N LEU A 208 -22.04 12.44 4.00
CA LEU A 208 -22.30 11.53 5.13
C LEU A 208 -21.22 11.56 6.21
N LYS A 209 -20.05 12.12 5.94
CA LYS A 209 -19.02 12.38 6.95
C LYS A 209 -19.47 13.41 8.00
N ASP A 210 -20.42 14.28 7.66
CA ASP A 210 -20.89 15.34 8.55
C ASP A 210 -21.78 14.80 9.68
N ASN A 211 -21.19 14.68 10.87
CA ASN A 211 -21.87 14.28 12.11
C ASN A 211 -22.92 15.27 12.61
N SER A 212 -23.02 16.48 12.03
CA SER A 212 -24.08 17.42 12.38
C SER A 212 -25.44 17.03 11.79
N THR A 213 -25.45 16.21 10.73
CA THR A 213 -26.66 15.70 10.10
C THR A 213 -27.12 14.41 10.78
N GLN A 214 -28.42 14.14 10.77
CA GLN A 214 -28.96 12.91 11.39
C GLN A 214 -28.40 11.66 10.74
N LEU A 215 -28.44 11.61 9.40
CA LEU A 215 -28.00 10.47 8.62
C LEU A 215 -26.47 10.30 8.69
N GLY A 216 -25.71 11.40 8.62
CA GLY A 216 -24.25 11.36 8.75
C GLY A 216 -23.80 10.89 10.13
N ASN A 217 -24.47 11.31 11.20
CA ASN A 217 -24.21 10.80 12.55
C ASN A 217 -24.48 9.28 12.65
N VAL A 218 -25.61 8.80 12.11
CA VAL A 218 -25.90 7.35 12.07
C VAL A 218 -24.83 6.62 11.24
N PHE A 219 -24.49 7.12 10.07
CA PHE A 219 -23.49 6.53 9.20
C PHE A 219 -22.12 6.37 9.90
N ASN A 220 -21.65 7.41 10.58
CA ASN A 220 -20.40 7.35 11.33
C ASN A 220 -20.46 6.35 12.49
N ASN A 221 -21.60 6.24 13.18
CA ASN A 221 -21.79 5.19 14.19
C ASN A 221 -21.73 3.79 13.57
N LYS A 222 -22.39 3.57 12.42
CA LYS A 222 -22.35 2.27 11.71
C LYS A 222 -20.94 1.87 11.30
N ILE A 223 -20.12 2.81 10.83
CA ILE A 223 -18.71 2.55 10.52
C ILE A 223 -17.93 2.14 11.78
N ASN A 224 -18.13 2.86 12.90
CA ASN A 224 -17.45 2.57 14.16
C ASN A 224 -17.91 1.23 14.77
N GLU A 225 -19.15 0.82 14.50
CA GLU A 225 -19.70 -0.50 14.82
C GLU A 225 -19.26 -1.60 13.84
N LYS A 226 -18.37 -1.29 12.89
CA LYS A 226 -17.82 -2.22 11.90
C LYS A 226 -18.88 -2.81 10.95
N THR A 227 -19.90 -2.02 10.60
CA THR A 227 -20.88 -2.38 9.56
C THR A 227 -20.17 -2.54 8.22
N PHE A 228 -20.44 -3.63 7.50
CA PHE A 228 -19.78 -3.93 6.23
C PHE A 228 -20.21 -2.95 5.14
N ILE A 229 -19.27 -2.53 4.29
CA ILE A 229 -19.54 -1.58 3.19
C ILE A 229 -19.09 -2.16 1.86
N PHE A 230 -19.92 -2.01 0.83
CA PHE A 230 -19.60 -2.42 -0.53
C PHE A 230 -19.72 -1.22 -1.47
N PHE A 231 -18.61 -0.79 -2.03
CA PHE A 231 -18.56 0.34 -2.95
C PHE A 231 -18.54 -0.13 -4.41
N ILE A 232 -19.55 0.30 -5.17
CA ILE A 232 -19.64 0.01 -6.60
C ILE A 232 -18.94 1.11 -7.39
N GLY A 233 -17.90 0.72 -8.13
CA GLY A 233 -17.19 1.51 -9.12
C GLY A 233 -16.67 2.82 -8.55
N ASN A 234 -17.16 3.93 -9.08
CA ASN A 234 -16.69 5.27 -8.74
C ASN A 234 -16.86 5.61 -7.26
N SER A 235 -17.91 5.10 -6.61
CA SER A 235 -18.12 5.28 -5.18
C SER A 235 -16.99 4.72 -4.31
N GLY A 236 -16.15 3.80 -4.83
CA GLY A 236 -14.99 3.30 -4.07
C GLY A 236 -13.96 4.38 -3.76
N LYS A 237 -13.88 5.44 -4.57
CA LYS A 237 -12.89 6.52 -4.41
C LYS A 237 -13.00 7.21 -3.06
N ILE A 238 -14.21 7.36 -2.54
CA ILE A 238 -14.48 8.07 -1.27
C ILE A 238 -14.21 7.22 -0.03
N ALA A 239 -13.75 5.97 -0.16
CA ALA A 239 -13.39 5.17 1.01
C ALA A 239 -12.21 5.77 1.80
N GLY A 240 -11.33 6.52 1.12
CA GLY A 240 -10.24 7.27 1.73
C GLY A 240 -10.71 8.45 2.58
N LYS A 241 -9.82 9.05 3.38
CA LYS A 241 -10.08 10.39 3.95
C LYS A 241 -10.22 11.44 2.85
N ASN A 242 -9.48 11.25 1.77
CA ASN A 242 -9.50 12.08 0.59
C ASN A 242 -9.60 11.21 -0.66
N TYR A 243 -10.10 11.80 -1.74
CA TYR A 243 -10.10 11.19 -3.06
C TYR A 243 -9.68 12.20 -4.12
N VAL A 244 -9.30 11.70 -5.29
CA VAL A 244 -8.89 12.54 -6.42
C VAL A 244 -10.01 12.61 -7.45
N ASP A 245 -10.54 13.82 -7.63
CA ASP A 245 -11.64 14.11 -8.55
C ASP A 245 -11.14 14.46 -9.96
N ASN A 246 -12.07 14.63 -10.90
CA ASN A 246 -11.86 14.90 -12.34
C ASN A 246 -11.20 13.74 -13.11
N THR A 247 -11.05 12.57 -12.50
CA THR A 247 -10.38 11.42 -13.10
C THR A 247 -11.23 10.64 -14.10
N ASP A 248 -12.57 10.78 -14.08
CA ASP A 248 -13.46 10.13 -15.06
C ASP A 248 -14.14 11.11 -16.03
N ASN A 249 -14.22 12.39 -15.66
CA ASN A 249 -14.97 13.39 -16.43
C ASN A 249 -14.07 14.20 -17.38
N ASN A 250 -12.75 14.02 -17.31
CA ASN A 250 -11.80 14.77 -18.13
C ASN A 250 -10.55 13.93 -18.40
N SER A 251 -10.36 13.49 -19.64
CA SER A 251 -9.20 12.71 -20.10
C SER A 251 -7.88 13.46 -20.13
N LEU A 252 -7.87 14.77 -19.87
CA LEU A 252 -6.65 15.57 -19.74
C LEU A 252 -6.51 16.21 -18.36
N ALA A 253 -7.21 15.69 -17.33
CA ALA A 253 -7.20 16.30 -16.01
C ALA A 253 -5.80 16.39 -15.42
N ALA A 254 -5.01 15.31 -15.46
CA ALA A 254 -3.64 15.32 -14.95
C ALA A 254 -2.72 16.19 -15.83
N TYR A 255 -2.89 16.13 -17.16
CA TYR A 255 -2.10 16.90 -18.11
C TYR A 255 -2.33 18.43 -18.00
N ARG A 256 -3.54 18.85 -17.64
CA ARG A 256 -3.93 20.27 -17.54
C ARG A 256 -3.95 20.81 -16.11
N GLY A 257 -3.52 20.02 -15.13
CA GLY A 257 -3.41 20.51 -13.75
C GLY A 257 -4.75 20.61 -13.04
N LEU A 258 -5.75 19.84 -13.49
CA LEU A 258 -7.15 19.93 -13.06
C LEU A 258 -7.55 18.87 -12.03
N LEU A 259 -6.64 17.97 -11.62
CA LEU A 259 -6.93 17.05 -10.51
C LEU A 259 -7.21 17.86 -9.24
N GLN A 260 -8.24 17.45 -8.50
CA GLN A 260 -8.64 18.07 -7.25
C GLN A 260 -8.63 17.03 -6.13
N LEU A 261 -8.07 17.39 -4.97
CA LEU A 261 -8.18 16.59 -3.78
C LEU A 261 -9.45 17.00 -3.04
N LYS A 262 -10.40 16.08 -2.92
CA LYS A 262 -11.67 16.30 -2.20
C LYS A 262 -11.73 15.42 -0.96
N ASP A 263 -12.63 15.75 -0.06
CA ASP A 263 -12.89 14.96 1.16
C ASP A 263 -13.68 13.70 0.81
N GLY A 264 -13.24 12.56 1.33
CA GLY A 264 -13.98 11.30 1.32
C GLY A 264 -14.57 10.99 2.70
N LEU A 265 -14.99 9.74 2.89
CA LEU A 265 -15.66 9.26 4.11
C LEU A 265 -14.69 8.94 5.25
N GLY A 266 -13.40 8.74 4.96
CA GLY A 266 -12.42 8.37 5.98
C GLY A 266 -12.70 7.00 6.60
N ILE A 267 -13.09 6.03 5.77
CA ILE A 267 -13.15 4.61 6.17
C ILE A 267 -11.73 4.10 6.40
N TYR A 268 -10.83 4.41 5.46
CA TYR A 268 -9.40 4.20 5.59
C TYR A 268 -8.65 5.52 5.35
N ASN A 269 -8.20 6.18 6.42
CA ASN A 269 -7.68 7.55 6.34
C ASN A 269 -6.47 7.72 5.41
N ASN A 270 -5.60 6.72 5.34
CA ASN A 270 -4.33 6.82 4.63
C ASN A 270 -4.41 6.37 3.16
N MET A 271 -5.60 6.10 2.63
CA MET A 271 -5.78 5.50 1.33
C MET A 271 -6.15 6.51 0.25
N ILE A 272 -5.53 6.38 -0.92
CA ILE A 272 -6.02 6.91 -2.20
C ILE A 272 -6.32 5.71 -3.10
N PHE A 273 -7.58 5.54 -3.48
CA PHE A 273 -8.01 4.47 -4.38
C PHE A 273 -8.49 5.06 -5.70
N GLN A 274 -8.03 4.46 -6.80
CA GLN A 274 -8.50 4.78 -8.13
C GLN A 274 -8.97 3.51 -8.85
N PRO A 275 -10.28 3.36 -9.12
CA PRO A 275 -10.79 2.27 -9.94
C PRO A 275 -10.50 2.53 -11.42
N GLY A 276 -10.12 1.49 -12.14
CA GLY A 276 -9.99 1.43 -13.60
C GLY A 276 -11.35 1.24 -14.25
N LEU A 277 -12.23 2.24 -14.13
CA LEU A 277 -13.55 2.20 -14.77
C LEU A 277 -13.37 2.28 -16.28
N PHE A 278 -13.53 1.13 -16.94
CA PHE A 278 -13.34 0.91 -18.38
C PHE A 278 -11.88 1.10 -18.85
N ASP A 279 -11.45 0.21 -19.74
CA ASP A 279 -10.14 0.28 -20.40
C ASP A 279 -10.20 1.31 -21.54
N ASP A 280 -10.46 2.57 -21.20
CA ASP A 280 -10.18 3.69 -22.11
C ASP A 280 -8.74 4.13 -21.86
N ASP A 281 -7.88 3.86 -22.83
CA ASP A 281 -6.46 4.23 -22.79
C ASP A 281 -6.30 5.73 -22.51
N ASP A 282 -7.21 6.58 -23.01
CA ASP A 282 -7.18 8.03 -22.84
C ASP A 282 -7.40 8.47 -21.37
N LEU A 283 -8.00 7.63 -20.53
CA LEU A 283 -8.22 7.91 -19.09
C LEU A 283 -7.17 7.22 -18.19
N SER A 284 -6.45 6.23 -18.68
CA SER A 284 -5.53 5.41 -17.89
C SER A 284 -4.39 6.23 -17.26
N GLU A 285 -3.83 7.20 -17.99
CA GLU A 285 -2.75 8.09 -17.50
C GLU A 285 -3.25 8.98 -16.36
N ASN A 286 -4.46 9.54 -16.48
CA ASN A 286 -5.03 10.36 -15.41
C ASN A 286 -5.27 9.55 -14.15
N ARG A 287 -5.84 8.36 -14.29
CA ARG A 287 -6.17 7.50 -13.14
C ARG A 287 -4.91 7.13 -12.36
N THR A 288 -3.85 6.77 -13.04
CA THR A 288 -2.61 6.33 -12.36
C THR A 288 -1.77 7.47 -11.84
N THR A 289 -1.72 8.59 -12.57
CA THR A 289 -1.14 9.83 -12.04
C THR A 289 -1.88 10.29 -10.78
N ALA A 290 -3.21 10.19 -10.76
CA ALA A 290 -4.04 10.59 -9.64
C ALA A 290 -3.70 9.85 -8.33
N VAL A 291 -3.28 8.59 -8.37
CA VAL A 291 -2.87 7.87 -7.15
C VAL A 291 -1.65 8.53 -6.52
N THR A 292 -0.57 8.70 -7.29
CA THR A 292 0.69 9.31 -6.79
C THR A 292 0.50 10.79 -6.42
N TRP A 293 -0.23 11.56 -7.24
CA TRP A 293 -0.57 12.95 -6.94
C TRP A 293 -1.45 13.09 -5.70
N GLY A 294 -2.42 12.19 -5.54
CA GLY A 294 -3.30 12.14 -4.39
C GLY A 294 -2.53 11.84 -3.10
N LEU A 295 -1.63 10.85 -3.12
CA LEU A 295 -0.79 10.50 -1.98
C LEU A 295 0.09 11.67 -1.53
N MET A 296 0.72 12.34 -2.49
CA MET A 296 1.53 13.52 -2.24
C MET A 296 0.71 14.66 -1.61
N ARG A 297 -0.46 14.98 -2.17
CA ARG A 297 -1.32 16.08 -1.68
C ARG A 297 -1.99 15.76 -0.35
N SER A 298 -2.44 14.53 -0.15
CA SER A 298 -3.11 14.10 1.08
C SER A 298 -2.13 13.73 2.19
N ARG A 299 -0.84 13.57 1.86
CA ARG A 299 0.18 12.99 2.73
C ARG A 299 -0.22 11.57 3.20
N GLY A 300 -0.95 10.86 2.34
CA GLY A 300 -1.41 9.48 2.55
C GLY A 300 -0.29 8.46 2.42
N VAL A 301 -0.60 7.21 2.78
CA VAL A 301 0.39 6.11 2.82
C VAL A 301 0.12 5.05 1.77
N LEU A 302 -1.15 4.73 1.50
CA LEU A 302 -1.53 3.62 0.65
C LEU A 302 -2.22 4.11 -0.62
N GLY A 303 -1.54 3.97 -1.75
CA GLY A 303 -2.11 4.19 -3.07
C GLY A 303 -2.52 2.86 -3.68
N ILE A 304 -3.70 2.80 -4.29
CA ILE A 304 -4.18 1.61 -4.99
C ILE A 304 -4.74 2.02 -6.34
N TYR A 305 -4.21 1.41 -7.39
CA TYR A 305 -4.83 1.40 -8.69
C TYR A 305 -5.30 -0.01 -9.01
N SER A 306 -6.58 -0.14 -9.35
CA SER A 306 -7.23 -1.42 -9.60
C SER A 306 -7.77 -1.47 -11.02
N TYR A 307 -7.51 -2.54 -11.75
CA TYR A 307 -8.02 -2.75 -13.11
C TYR A 307 -9.49 -3.16 -13.10
N SER A 308 -10.18 -2.96 -14.24
CA SER A 308 -11.64 -3.11 -14.40
C SER A 308 -12.21 -4.50 -14.05
N ASP A 309 -11.36 -5.53 -13.95
CA ASP A 309 -11.70 -6.90 -13.59
C ASP A 309 -11.43 -7.25 -12.12
N GLN A 310 -10.96 -6.27 -11.32
CA GLN A 310 -10.57 -6.48 -9.92
C GLN A 310 -11.61 -5.93 -8.95
N ASN A 311 -11.95 -6.74 -7.94
CA ASN A 311 -12.74 -6.32 -6.79
C ASN A 311 -11.92 -6.59 -5.54
N LEU A 312 -11.70 -5.58 -4.70
CA LEU A 312 -10.76 -5.64 -3.58
C LEU A 312 -11.52 -5.75 -2.27
N TYR A 313 -11.25 -6.78 -1.47
CA TYR A 313 -11.79 -6.93 -0.12
C TYR A 313 -10.74 -6.55 0.92
N PHE A 314 -11.13 -5.64 1.81
CA PHE A 314 -10.36 -5.21 2.96
C PHE A 314 -10.90 -5.92 4.20
N ASP A 315 -10.11 -6.88 4.70
CA ASP A 315 -10.38 -7.62 5.93
C ASP A 315 -9.57 -7.00 7.07
N ILE A 316 -10.24 -6.24 7.95
CA ILE A 316 -9.61 -5.56 9.07
C ILE A 316 -9.17 -6.53 10.16
N ASN A 317 -9.81 -7.70 10.27
CA ASN A 317 -9.45 -8.70 11.28
C ASN A 317 -8.14 -9.38 10.89
N LYS A 318 -7.91 -9.58 9.59
CA LYS A 318 -6.65 -10.14 9.06
C LYS A 318 -5.63 -9.07 8.67
N MET A 319 -6.04 -7.80 8.66
CA MET A 319 -5.31 -6.64 8.14
C MET A 319 -4.83 -6.89 6.71
N THR A 320 -5.73 -7.33 5.83
CA THR A 320 -5.39 -7.69 4.44
C THR A 320 -6.25 -6.99 3.40
N VAL A 321 -5.66 -6.81 2.21
CA VAL A 321 -6.37 -6.54 0.95
C VAL A 321 -6.26 -7.77 0.06
N GLU A 322 -7.36 -8.23 -0.49
CA GLU A 322 -7.40 -9.38 -1.40
C GLU A 322 -8.27 -9.14 -2.63
N ILE A 323 -7.90 -9.75 -3.75
CA ILE A 323 -8.75 -9.76 -4.94
C ILE A 323 -9.84 -10.80 -4.73
N LEU A 324 -11.09 -10.39 -4.78
CA LEU A 324 -12.25 -11.27 -4.82
C LEU A 324 -12.51 -11.72 -6.27
N GLY A 325 -12.38 -13.03 -6.50
CA GLY A 325 -12.57 -13.63 -7.82
C GLY A 325 -11.27 -13.80 -8.59
N LYS A 326 -11.38 -14.00 -9.91
CA LYS A 326 -10.22 -14.14 -10.80
C LYS A 326 -9.94 -12.80 -11.47
N SER A 327 -8.67 -12.40 -11.49
CA SER A 327 -8.18 -11.29 -12.30
C SER A 327 -6.94 -11.74 -13.06
N ASN A 328 -6.81 -11.28 -14.30
CA ASN A 328 -5.59 -11.50 -15.09
C ASN A 328 -4.62 -10.32 -14.98
N ASN A 329 -5.09 -9.19 -14.44
CA ASN A 329 -4.30 -8.00 -14.24
C ASN A 329 -3.62 -8.02 -12.86
N PRO A 330 -2.41 -7.45 -12.73
CA PRO A 330 -1.77 -7.30 -11.43
C PRO A 330 -2.50 -6.27 -10.58
N LEU A 331 -2.69 -6.54 -9.29
CA LEU A 331 -3.03 -5.52 -8.31
C LEU A 331 -1.80 -4.63 -8.09
N ILE A 332 -1.96 -3.33 -8.28
CA ILE A 332 -0.89 -2.34 -8.08
C ILE A 332 -1.12 -1.59 -6.79
N ILE A 333 -0.17 -1.72 -5.86
CA ILE A 333 -0.16 -1.02 -4.59
C ILE A 333 1.08 -0.14 -4.52
N ILE A 334 0.88 1.09 -4.06
CA ILE A 334 1.91 2.09 -3.83
C ILE A 334 1.96 2.34 -2.33
N ASP A 335 3.05 1.95 -1.69
CA ASP A 335 3.34 2.25 -0.29
C ASP A 335 4.27 3.46 -0.19
N ASN A 336 3.70 4.56 0.29
CA ASN A 336 4.38 5.82 0.53
C ASN A 336 5.01 5.89 1.93
N SER A 337 4.82 4.88 2.81
CA SER A 337 5.34 4.90 4.19
C SER A 337 6.87 5.02 4.25
N THR A 338 7.55 4.54 3.21
CA THR A 338 9.01 4.57 3.08
C THR A 338 9.54 5.83 2.42
N SER A 339 8.66 6.76 2.01
CA SER A 339 9.09 7.96 1.31
C SER A 339 9.75 8.98 2.24
N THR A 340 10.77 9.66 1.71
CA THR A 340 11.58 10.64 2.46
C THR A 340 11.19 12.08 2.17
N TYR A 341 10.72 12.37 0.96
CA TYR A 341 10.27 13.71 0.54
C TYR A 341 9.03 13.62 -0.34
N LEU A 342 8.17 14.62 -0.20
CA LEU A 342 7.04 14.89 -1.07
C LEU A 342 7.16 16.31 -1.62
N ASP A 343 7.07 16.46 -2.94
CA ASP A 343 7.15 17.77 -3.60
C ASP A 343 5.81 18.24 -4.14
N SER A 344 5.30 19.34 -3.62
CA SER A 344 4.03 19.90 -4.09
C SER A 344 4.13 20.83 -5.31
N SER A 345 5.32 20.93 -5.94
CA SER A 345 5.55 21.77 -7.10
C SER A 345 4.62 21.42 -8.27
N ASN A 346 4.11 22.45 -8.93
CA ASN A 346 3.41 22.30 -10.20
C ASN A 346 4.41 22.60 -11.31
N VAL A 347 4.63 21.65 -12.22
CA VAL A 347 5.53 21.85 -13.36
C VAL A 347 4.70 22.28 -14.56
N ALA A 348 5.03 23.41 -15.17
CA ALA A 348 4.32 23.92 -16.35
C ALA A 348 4.84 23.28 -17.64
N ALA A 349 3.95 22.73 -18.45
CA ALA A 349 4.30 22.40 -19.82
C ALA A 349 4.46 23.68 -20.66
N SER A 350 5.43 23.72 -21.58
CA SER A 350 5.63 24.87 -22.46
C SER A 350 4.34 25.14 -23.26
N GLY A 351 3.60 26.20 -22.91
CA GLY A 351 2.42 26.66 -23.66
C GLY A 351 1.03 26.58 -23.00
N SER A 352 0.90 26.51 -21.66
CA SER A 352 -0.06 27.33 -20.85
C SER A 352 -0.66 26.63 -19.61
N TYR A 353 -0.58 25.30 -19.47
CA TYR A 353 -1.20 24.60 -18.31
C TYR A 353 -0.16 23.87 -17.44
N PRO A 354 -0.25 23.97 -16.10
CA PRO A 354 0.53 23.14 -15.19
C PRO A 354 0.12 21.67 -15.33
N ARG A 355 1.08 20.74 -15.21
CA ARG A 355 0.79 19.30 -15.05
C ARG A 355 0.63 18.98 -13.56
N ASN A 356 -0.28 18.06 -13.23
CA ASN A 356 -0.35 17.45 -11.90
C ASN A 356 0.70 16.34 -11.76
N SER A 357 1.98 16.72 -11.86
CA SER A 357 3.09 15.84 -11.54
C SER A 357 3.26 15.73 -10.03
N ALA A 358 3.85 14.61 -9.59
CA ALA A 358 4.15 14.37 -8.19
C ALA A 358 5.59 13.89 -8.07
N ALA A 359 6.40 14.53 -7.24
CA ALA A 359 7.70 13.98 -6.85
C ALA A 359 7.57 13.27 -5.50
N LEU A 360 7.95 12.00 -5.47
CA LEU A 360 7.94 11.10 -4.32
C LEU A 360 9.26 10.34 -4.32
N VAL A 361 10.06 10.49 -3.26
CA VAL A 361 11.34 9.78 -3.17
C VAL A 361 11.25 8.64 -2.18
N GLY A 362 11.63 7.44 -2.62
CA GLY A 362 11.66 6.23 -1.78
C GLY A 362 10.28 5.60 -1.63
N VAL A 363 9.34 5.89 -2.51
CA VAL A 363 8.03 5.22 -2.55
C VAL A 363 8.23 3.77 -3.00
N THR A 364 7.47 2.86 -2.41
CA THR A 364 7.57 1.42 -2.69
C THR A 364 6.39 0.97 -3.54
N TYR A 365 6.65 0.31 -4.66
CA TYR A 365 5.64 -0.37 -5.46
C TYR A 365 5.59 -1.85 -5.08
N ALA A 366 4.37 -2.35 -4.92
CA ALA A 366 4.09 -3.75 -4.73
C ALA A 366 3.07 -4.19 -5.78
N MET A 367 3.39 -5.22 -6.56
CA MET A 367 2.53 -5.73 -7.62
C MET A 367 2.35 -7.23 -7.49
N SER A 368 1.13 -7.73 -7.68
CA SER A 368 0.88 -9.17 -7.77
C SER A 368 -0.32 -9.47 -8.65
N ASN A 369 -0.18 -10.42 -9.58
CA ASN A 369 -1.31 -11.08 -10.21
C ASN A 369 -1.54 -12.51 -9.68
N ASP A 370 -0.72 -12.94 -8.70
CA ASP A 370 -0.95 -14.13 -7.88
C ASP A 370 -1.82 -13.79 -6.65
N ILE A 371 -2.83 -14.59 -6.36
CA ILE A 371 -3.81 -14.34 -5.27
C ILE A 371 -3.18 -14.76 -3.94
N LYS A 372 -2.49 -13.82 -3.28
CA LYS A 372 -1.79 -14.05 -2.00
C LYS A 372 -2.01 -13.01 -0.90
N TYR A 373 -2.95 -12.08 -0.96
CA TYR A 373 -3.24 -11.07 0.09
C TYR A 373 -2.09 -10.06 0.36
N PHE A 374 -2.39 -8.76 0.35
CA PHE A 374 -1.48 -7.69 0.78
C PHE A 374 -1.72 -7.33 2.25
N LYS A 375 -0.69 -7.42 3.09
CA LYS A 375 -0.76 -7.08 4.51
C LYS A 375 -0.70 -5.56 4.71
N LEU A 376 -1.76 -4.99 5.27
CA LEU A 376 -1.89 -3.56 5.53
C LEU A 376 -0.93 -3.08 6.62
N ASP A 377 -0.65 -3.90 7.63
CA ASP A 377 0.26 -3.58 8.73
C ASP A 377 1.72 -3.60 8.27
N ARG A 378 2.09 -4.50 7.36
CA ARG A 378 3.50 -4.71 6.94
C ARG A 378 3.81 -4.16 5.56
N HIS A 379 2.81 -3.64 4.86
CA HIS A 379 2.91 -3.17 3.49
C HIS A 379 3.58 -4.17 2.53
N ARG A 380 3.24 -5.46 2.64
CA ARG A 380 3.83 -6.53 1.81
C ARG A 380 2.85 -7.65 1.50
N PHE A 381 3.04 -8.34 0.39
CA PHE A 381 2.29 -9.57 0.09
C PHE A 381 2.69 -10.70 1.06
N SER A 382 1.71 -11.53 1.45
CA SER A 382 1.95 -12.66 2.35
C SER A 382 0.88 -13.71 2.17
N THR A 383 1.29 -14.94 1.86
CA THR A 383 0.38 -16.10 1.89
C THR A 383 -0.38 -16.16 3.22
N LEU A 384 -1.71 -16.16 3.18
CA LEU A 384 -2.51 -16.56 4.34
C LEU A 384 -2.35 -18.07 4.46
N THR A 385 -1.50 -18.52 5.38
CA THR A 385 -1.67 -19.88 5.91
C THR A 385 -2.92 -19.84 6.78
N SER A 386 -3.94 -20.59 6.40
CA SER A 386 -5.11 -20.81 7.25
C SER A 386 -4.63 -21.36 8.60
N VAL A 387 -5.06 -20.74 9.69
CA VAL A 387 -4.89 -21.31 11.02
C VAL A 387 -6.27 -21.28 11.66
N GLU A 388 -6.87 -22.46 11.78
CA GLU A 388 -7.97 -22.70 12.71
C GLU A 388 -7.55 -22.20 14.09
N ASP A 389 -8.42 -21.43 14.72
CA ASP A 389 -8.27 -20.99 16.10
C ASP A 389 -7.97 -22.17 17.02
N LYS A 390 -6.81 -22.09 17.69
CA LYS A 390 -6.70 -22.37 19.11
C LYS A 390 -5.43 -21.75 19.66
N SER A 391 -5.62 -21.05 20.78
CA SER A 391 -4.60 -20.66 21.74
C SER A 391 -3.47 -21.68 21.81
N ASP A 392 -2.30 -21.32 21.32
CA ASP A 392 -0.99 -21.63 21.90
C ASP A 392 0.07 -20.89 21.09
N GLN A 393 1.14 -20.45 21.76
CA GLN A 393 2.25 -19.73 21.14
C GLN A 393 2.68 -20.43 19.84
N LYS A 394 2.46 -19.77 18.69
CA LYS A 394 2.87 -20.30 17.38
C LYS A 394 4.36 -20.62 17.43
N ILE A 395 4.66 -21.90 17.46
CA ILE A 395 6.01 -22.41 17.39
C ILE A 395 6.51 -22.12 15.98
N PRO A 396 7.61 -21.37 15.80
CA PRO A 396 8.11 -21.05 14.47
C PRO A 396 8.56 -22.34 13.75
N ASN A 397 8.26 -22.43 12.46
CA ASN A 397 8.64 -23.58 11.62
C ASN A 397 10.04 -23.44 11.00
N GLN A 398 10.67 -22.26 11.14
CA GLN A 398 11.94 -21.93 10.51
C GLN A 398 12.90 -21.29 11.53
N PHE A 399 14.19 -21.57 11.35
CA PHE A 399 15.31 -20.93 12.05
C PHE A 399 15.65 -19.62 11.32
N TYR A 400 15.42 -18.47 11.94
CA TYR A 400 15.77 -17.16 11.38
C TYR A 400 16.48 -16.26 12.40
N LEU A 401 17.20 -15.27 11.89
CA LEU A 401 17.83 -14.19 12.65
C LEU A 401 17.45 -12.87 12.00
N GLU A 402 16.75 -11.99 12.71
CA GLU A 402 16.32 -10.69 12.20
C GLU A 402 17.46 -9.67 12.20
N ASN A 403 17.27 -8.60 11.44
CA ASN A 403 18.14 -7.43 11.55
C ASN A 403 17.98 -6.81 12.95
N ASN A 404 19.09 -6.39 13.56
CA ASN A 404 19.02 -5.69 14.82
C ASN A 404 18.32 -4.33 14.62
N TYR A 405 17.46 -3.92 15.56
CA TYR A 405 16.80 -2.62 15.52
C TYR A 405 16.95 -1.87 16.85
N PRO A 406 17.36 -0.58 16.83
CA PRO A 406 17.80 0.19 15.66
C PRO A 406 19.13 -0.33 15.03
N ASN A 407 19.41 0.01 13.77
CA ASN A 407 20.72 -0.19 13.11
C ASN A 407 20.92 0.90 12.03
N PRO A 408 21.92 1.80 12.12
CA PRO A 408 22.91 1.91 13.20
C PRO A 408 22.30 2.17 14.58
N PHE A 409 22.97 1.76 15.65
CA PHE A 409 22.47 1.86 17.04
C PHE A 409 23.41 2.65 17.95
N ASN A 410 22.86 3.27 19.01
CA ASN A 410 23.63 3.98 20.04
C ASN A 410 22.93 3.94 21.42
N PRO A 411 23.54 3.36 22.46
CA PRO A 411 24.45 2.22 22.43
C PRO A 411 23.67 0.88 22.46
N ALA A 412 22.33 0.90 22.38
CA ALA A 412 21.49 -0.28 22.55
C ALA A 412 20.70 -0.64 21.29
N THR A 413 20.54 -1.95 21.06
CA THR A 413 19.73 -2.53 19.97
C THR A 413 19.02 -3.79 20.46
N THR A 414 17.92 -4.15 19.81
CA THR A 414 17.24 -5.44 19.99
C THR A 414 17.58 -6.36 18.83
N ILE A 415 17.84 -7.64 19.12
CA ILE A 415 18.05 -8.71 18.14
C ILE A 415 16.94 -9.74 18.34
N GLU A 416 16.21 -10.07 17.26
CA GLU A 416 15.14 -11.07 17.30
C GLU A 416 15.55 -12.32 16.51
N PHE A 417 15.18 -13.49 17.00
CA PHE A 417 15.45 -14.77 16.33
C PHE A 417 14.43 -15.83 16.70
N SER A 418 14.39 -16.92 15.94
CA SER A 418 13.54 -18.08 16.23
C SER A 418 14.33 -19.38 16.40
N VAL A 419 13.73 -20.30 17.15
CA VAL A 419 14.16 -21.69 17.28
C VAL A 419 13.02 -22.59 16.80
N PRO A 420 13.22 -23.44 15.77
CA PRO A 420 12.12 -24.13 15.10
C PRO A 420 11.53 -25.30 15.90
N ALA A 421 10.28 -25.70 15.59
CA ALA A 421 9.53 -26.78 16.26
C ALA A 421 10.23 -28.15 16.30
N SER A 422 11.08 -28.46 15.30
CA SER A 422 11.85 -29.71 15.20
C SER A 422 12.99 -29.83 16.23
N SER A 423 12.98 -29.01 17.28
CA SER A 423 14.12 -28.77 18.16
C SER A 423 13.78 -29.03 19.63
N GLU A 424 13.61 -30.28 20.02
CA GLU A 424 13.58 -30.60 21.46
C GLU A 424 15.01 -30.48 22.03
N ASN A 425 15.26 -29.42 22.83
CA ASN A 425 16.44 -29.21 23.69
C ASN A 425 17.83 -29.08 23.01
N ASN A 426 17.97 -28.17 22.04
CA ASN A 426 19.25 -27.91 21.35
C ASN A 426 19.96 -26.64 21.83
N LEU A 427 21.29 -26.67 21.86
CA LEU A 427 22.13 -25.54 22.26
C LEU A 427 22.06 -24.43 21.21
N VAL A 428 21.56 -23.26 21.63
CA VAL A 428 21.53 -22.04 20.82
C VAL A 428 22.63 -21.12 21.31
N SER A 429 23.42 -20.57 20.38
CA SER A 429 24.36 -19.50 20.71
C SER A 429 24.17 -18.27 19.84
N LEU A 430 24.11 -17.09 20.46
CA LEU A 430 24.09 -15.80 19.80
C LEU A 430 25.28 -14.99 20.30
N LYS A 431 26.28 -14.79 19.44
CA LYS A 431 27.55 -14.15 19.79
C LYS A 431 27.86 -12.98 18.88
N ILE A 432 28.60 -12.01 19.39
CA ILE A 432 29.00 -10.80 18.67
C ILE A 432 30.51 -10.81 18.46
N TYR A 433 30.93 -10.42 17.26
CA TYR A 433 32.30 -10.38 16.80
C TYR A 433 32.66 -8.99 16.25
N ASP A 434 33.91 -8.57 16.42
CA ASP A 434 34.47 -7.43 15.70
C ASP A 434 34.90 -7.81 14.26
N VAL A 435 35.37 -6.82 13.49
CA VAL A 435 35.83 -7.02 12.11
C VAL A 435 37.07 -7.93 11.97
N LEU A 436 37.80 -8.17 13.07
CA LEU A 436 38.96 -9.06 13.11
C LEU A 436 38.54 -10.50 13.51
N GLY A 437 37.26 -10.72 13.80
CA GLY A 437 36.73 -12.01 14.23
C GLY A 437 36.91 -12.29 15.72
N ASN A 438 37.27 -11.29 16.53
CA ASN A 438 37.32 -11.46 17.99
C ASN A 438 35.91 -11.44 18.56
N GLU A 439 35.58 -12.39 19.43
CA GLU A 439 34.31 -12.39 20.17
C GLU A 439 34.31 -11.26 21.20
N VAL A 440 33.37 -10.32 21.07
CA VAL A 440 33.24 -9.15 21.94
C VAL A 440 32.05 -9.23 22.90
N ALA A 441 31.07 -10.09 22.62
CA ALA A 441 29.97 -10.39 23.54
C ALA A 441 29.32 -11.75 23.24
N ASN A 442 28.80 -12.40 24.28
CA ASN A 442 28.00 -13.61 24.18
C ASN A 442 26.62 -13.33 24.79
N LEU A 443 25.58 -13.29 23.95
CA LEU A 443 24.24 -12.86 24.35
C LEU A 443 23.32 -14.02 24.72
N VAL A 444 23.53 -15.17 24.09
CA VAL A 444 22.81 -16.42 24.37
C VAL A 444 23.82 -17.56 24.18
N ASN A 445 23.84 -18.51 25.10
CA ASN A 445 24.61 -19.76 24.96
C ASN A 445 24.02 -20.85 25.86
N GLU A 446 22.78 -21.23 25.57
CA GLU A 446 21.99 -22.14 26.40
C GLU A 446 21.01 -22.94 25.55
N GLN A 447 20.42 -23.98 26.15
CA GLN A 447 19.33 -24.72 25.50
C GLN A 447 18.07 -23.85 25.47
N LYS A 448 17.44 -23.77 24.30
CA LYS A 448 16.18 -23.04 24.11
C LYS A 448 15.12 -23.99 23.56
N SER A 449 13.91 -23.89 24.09
CA SER A 449 12.73 -24.53 23.50
C SER A 449 12.40 -23.90 22.14
N PRO A 450 11.60 -24.55 21.30
CA PRO A 450 11.09 -23.93 20.10
C PRO A 450 10.27 -22.67 20.42
N GLY A 451 10.54 -21.56 19.73
CA GLY A 451 9.92 -20.27 20.04
C GLY A 451 10.61 -19.08 19.37
N ASN A 452 10.00 -17.89 19.51
CA ASN A 452 10.59 -16.63 19.09
C ASN A 452 11.20 -15.93 20.31
N TYR A 453 12.39 -15.36 20.14
CA TYR A 453 13.17 -14.75 21.19
C TYR A 453 13.61 -13.34 20.81
N LYS A 454 13.65 -12.46 21.81
CA LYS A 454 14.17 -11.09 21.70
C LYS A 454 15.29 -10.91 22.71
N VAL A 455 16.41 -10.36 22.27
CA VAL A 455 17.59 -10.13 23.10
C VAL A 455 18.07 -8.70 22.94
N ASN A 456 18.18 -7.99 24.06
CA ASN A 456 18.70 -6.63 24.08
C ASN A 456 20.23 -6.68 24.19
N PHE A 457 20.90 -5.96 23.30
CA PHE A 457 22.35 -5.77 23.33
C PHE A 457 22.69 -4.32 23.63
N ASN A 458 23.56 -4.10 24.62
CA ASN A 458 24.06 -2.78 24.98
C ASN A 458 25.58 -2.75 24.81
N ALA A 459 26.04 -1.95 23.84
CA ALA A 459 27.43 -1.84 23.43
C ALA A 459 28.15 -0.63 24.03
N LYS A 460 27.72 -0.12 25.19
CA LYS A 460 28.30 1.08 25.82
C LYS A 460 29.83 1.04 25.96
N ASN A 461 30.40 -0.16 26.16
CA ASN A 461 31.84 -0.38 26.33
C ASN A 461 32.60 -0.68 25.02
N LEU A 462 31.93 -0.69 23.87
CA LEU A 462 32.54 -0.93 22.57
C LEU A 462 32.79 0.40 21.82
N SER A 463 33.74 0.41 20.89
CA SER A 463 34.04 1.56 20.04
C SER A 463 33.05 1.64 18.88
N SER A 464 32.80 2.84 18.33
CA SER A 464 32.01 2.96 17.09
C SER A 464 32.64 2.13 15.98
N GLY A 465 31.82 1.45 15.19
CA GLY A 465 32.32 0.55 14.16
C GLY A 465 31.33 -0.52 13.74
N ILE A 466 31.81 -1.40 12.88
CA ILE A 466 31.05 -2.54 12.35
C ILE A 466 31.27 -3.75 13.26
N TYR A 467 30.18 -4.43 13.59
CA TYR A 467 30.18 -5.67 14.33
C TYR A 467 29.33 -6.71 13.59
N PHE A 468 29.59 -7.98 13.85
CA PHE A 468 28.82 -9.10 13.33
C PHE A 468 28.20 -9.87 14.48
N TYR A 469 26.93 -10.25 14.35
CA TYR A 469 26.31 -11.17 15.29
C TYR A 469 25.95 -12.46 14.58
N ILE A 470 26.30 -13.58 15.21
CA ILE A 470 26.18 -14.92 14.67
C ILE A 470 25.26 -15.71 15.59
N LEU A 471 24.13 -16.15 15.04
CA LEU A 471 23.25 -17.11 15.67
C LEU A 471 23.63 -18.51 15.18
N ARG A 472 23.99 -19.41 16.08
CA ARG A 472 24.24 -20.82 15.79
C ARG A 472 23.19 -21.69 16.44
N PHE A 473 22.74 -22.66 15.67
CA PHE A 473 21.80 -23.69 16.06
C PHE A 473 22.24 -25.00 15.39
N ASN A 474 22.64 -26.00 16.20
CA ASN A 474 23.23 -27.25 15.72
C ASN A 474 24.38 -26.97 14.70
N ASN A 475 24.27 -27.50 13.49
CA ASN A 475 25.25 -27.30 12.41
C ASN A 475 24.94 -26.09 11.50
N SER A 476 23.90 -25.30 11.83
CA SER A 476 23.49 -24.12 11.06
C SER A 476 23.93 -22.84 11.76
N SER A 477 24.35 -21.85 10.98
CA SER A 477 24.67 -20.52 11.48
C SER A 477 24.16 -19.42 10.55
N ILE A 478 23.55 -18.39 11.11
CA ILE A 478 23.16 -17.17 10.39
C ILE A 478 23.99 -16.02 10.96
N THR A 479 24.62 -15.24 10.06
CA THR A 479 25.46 -14.10 10.42
C THR A 479 24.85 -12.83 9.87
N LYS A 480 24.79 -11.78 10.69
CA LYS A 480 24.32 -10.45 10.29
C LYS A 480 25.24 -9.34 10.80
N LYS A 481 25.20 -8.19 10.13
CA LYS A 481 26.05 -7.02 10.38
C LYS A 481 25.28 -5.96 11.15
N MET A 482 25.91 -5.32 12.12
CA MET A 482 25.39 -4.15 12.85
C MET A 482 26.42 -3.03 12.93
N VAL A 483 25.95 -1.80 13.02
CA VAL A 483 26.77 -0.58 13.06
C VAL A 483 26.52 0.17 14.37
N LEU A 484 27.55 0.29 15.20
CA LEU A 484 27.51 1.09 16.43
C LEU A 484 27.95 2.52 16.14
N LEU A 485 27.10 3.49 16.44
CA LEU A 485 27.44 4.92 16.45
C LEU A 485 27.62 5.38 17.90
N LYS A 486 28.66 6.17 18.17
CA LYS A 486 28.78 6.89 19.45
C LYS A 486 28.73 8.38 19.20
#